data_AF-A0A445ATM8-F1
#
_entry.id   AF-A0A445ATM8-F1
#
_cell.length_a   1.000
_cell.length_b   1.000
_cell.length_c   1.000
_cell.angle_alpha   90.00
_cell.angle_beta   90.00
_cell.angle_gamma   90.00
#
_symmetry.space_group_name_H-M   'P 1'
#
loop_
_entity.id
_entity.type
_entity.pdbx_description
1 polymer ?
#
loop_
_entity_poly.entity_id
_entity_poly.type
_entity_poly.pdbx_seq_one_letter_code
_entity_poly.pdbx_strand_id
1 'polypeptide(L)'
;MQDNCFNTKSTFDFVTDETFSSSLLNHLLQTLSTLNRGVTRKNAFDSLITRLCKLQHVDDALHVIEYMARIDAGGCRPSATTFYPVLNILMRQKAIDHTRCVVDFMFTLSVNLDLTGHNYFLVAHRYTGDVAAAAGVLKKMEEDGIGACWDIRCRFDY
;
A
#
# COMPACT_ATOMS: atom_id res chain seq x y z
N MET A 1 -23.68 -21.42 2.20
CA MET A 1 -24.04 -19.99 2.20
C MET A 1 -22.74 -19.23 2.35
N GLN A 2 -22.37 -18.45 1.35
CA GLN A 2 -21.09 -17.77 1.23
C GLN A 2 -21.29 -16.35 1.75
N ASP A 3 -20.88 -16.09 2.99
CA ASP A 3 -20.85 -14.73 3.52
C ASP A 3 -19.74 -13.96 2.80
N ASN A 4 -20.12 -13.34 1.69
CA ASN A 4 -19.39 -12.24 1.08
C ASN A 4 -19.45 -11.06 2.06
N CYS A 5 -18.62 -11.06 3.09
CA CYS A 5 -18.35 -9.88 3.88
C CYS A 5 -17.62 -8.87 2.98
N PHE A 6 -18.41 -8.00 2.34
CA PHE A 6 -17.94 -6.75 1.79
C PHE A 6 -17.44 -5.93 2.97
N ASN A 7 -16.14 -6.00 3.24
CA ASN A 7 -15.50 -5.21 4.28
C ASN A 7 -15.59 -3.74 3.87
N THR A 8 -16.69 -3.10 4.26
CA THR A 8 -16.94 -1.69 4.01
C THR A 8 -15.93 -0.85 4.78
N LYS A 9 -15.66 0.36 4.28
CA LYS A 9 -14.77 1.35 4.91
C LYS A 9 -15.06 1.62 6.40
N SER A 10 -16.22 1.20 6.92
CA SER A 10 -16.69 1.41 8.28
C SER A 10 -16.36 0.29 9.28
N THR A 11 -15.84 -0.86 8.86
CA THR A 11 -15.60 -2.01 9.77
C THR A 11 -14.70 -1.66 10.95
N PHE A 12 -13.72 -0.78 10.75
CA PHE A 12 -12.77 -0.36 11.79
C PHE A 12 -12.97 1.09 12.26
N ASP A 13 -14.15 1.68 12.05
CA ASP A 13 -14.38 3.07 12.47
C ASP A 13 -14.37 3.26 13.98
N PHE A 14 -14.57 2.18 14.75
CA PHE A 14 -14.42 2.17 16.20
C PHE A 14 -12.96 2.32 16.66
N VAL A 15 -11.98 2.06 15.77
CA VAL A 15 -10.56 2.30 16.06
C VAL A 15 -10.32 3.80 15.92
N THR A 16 -10.08 4.48 17.02
CA THR A 16 -9.74 5.91 17.10
C THR A 16 -8.42 6.06 17.84
N ASP A 17 -7.79 7.23 17.82
CA ASP A 17 -6.55 7.44 18.60
C ASP A 17 -6.73 7.16 20.09
N GLU A 18 -7.93 7.37 20.62
CA GLU A 18 -8.26 7.12 22.03
C GLU A 18 -8.38 5.62 22.36
N THR A 19 -8.88 4.81 21.42
CA THR A 19 -9.08 3.36 21.62
C THR A 19 -7.91 2.53 21.12
N PHE A 20 -7.06 3.12 20.27
CA PHE A 20 -5.94 2.43 19.67
C PHE A 20 -4.84 2.14 20.69
N SER A 21 -4.44 0.87 20.74
CA SER A 21 -3.40 0.37 21.63
C SER A 21 -2.75 -0.86 21.01
N SER A 22 -1.52 -1.18 21.41
CA SER A 22 -0.83 -2.37 20.92
C SER A 22 -1.58 -3.67 21.25
N SER A 23 -2.32 -3.71 22.36
CA SER A 23 -3.17 -4.86 22.72
C SER A 23 -4.35 -5.00 21.78
N LEU A 24 -5.04 -3.88 21.45
CA LEU A 24 -6.11 -3.88 20.46
C LEU A 24 -5.58 -4.31 19.09
N LEU A 25 -4.45 -3.76 18.64
CA LEU A 25 -3.85 -4.12 17.36
C LEU A 25 -3.59 -5.64 17.28
N ASN A 26 -2.95 -6.20 18.30
CA ASN A 26 -2.69 -7.63 18.36
C ASN A 26 -3.98 -8.46 18.36
N HIS A 27 -5.00 -8.03 19.10
CA HIS A 27 -6.30 -8.70 19.11
C HIS A 27 -6.96 -8.66 17.71
N LEU A 28 -6.89 -7.52 17.01
CA LEU A 28 -7.38 -7.38 15.64
C LEU A 28 -6.60 -8.30 14.69
N LEU A 29 -5.27 -8.33 14.76
CA LEU A 29 -4.44 -9.23 13.96
C LEU A 29 -4.83 -10.71 14.17
N GLN A 30 -5.01 -11.13 15.42
CA GLN A 30 -5.47 -12.48 15.75
C GLN A 30 -6.88 -12.75 15.18
N THR A 31 -7.82 -11.84 15.37
CA THR A 31 -9.19 -11.99 14.84
C THR A 31 -9.21 -12.05 13.32
N LEU A 32 -8.38 -11.25 12.64
CA LEU A 32 -8.27 -11.29 11.19
C LEU A 32 -7.62 -12.59 10.69
N SER A 33 -6.70 -13.17 11.47
CA SER A 33 -6.08 -14.45 11.14
C SER A 33 -7.08 -15.62 11.13
N THR A 34 -8.17 -15.54 11.91
CA THR A 34 -9.21 -16.58 11.98
C THR A 34 -10.24 -16.50 10.85
N LEU A 35 -10.32 -15.36 10.13
CA LEU A 35 -11.25 -15.20 9.00
C LEU A 35 -10.96 -16.19 7.87
N ASN A 36 -11.96 -16.50 7.04
CA ASN A 36 -11.76 -17.36 5.87
C ASN A 36 -10.66 -16.81 4.95
N ARG A 37 -9.76 -17.72 4.54
CA ARG A 37 -8.62 -17.44 3.67
C ARG A 37 -9.07 -16.83 2.33
N GLY A 38 -8.17 -16.06 1.70
CA GLY A 38 -8.41 -15.44 0.40
C GLY A 38 -8.88 -13.99 0.49
N VAL A 39 -9.82 -13.61 -0.38
CA VAL A 39 -10.20 -12.20 -0.64
C VAL A 39 -10.78 -11.51 0.60
N THR A 40 -11.64 -12.21 1.36
CA THR A 40 -12.29 -11.62 2.55
C THR A 40 -11.26 -11.20 3.60
N ARG A 41 -10.30 -12.09 3.92
CA ARG A 41 -9.25 -11.78 4.89
C ARG A 41 -8.32 -10.69 4.37
N LYS A 42 -7.91 -10.75 3.10
CA LYS A 42 -7.08 -9.70 2.47
C LYS A 42 -7.75 -8.32 2.59
N ASN A 43 -9.02 -8.22 2.20
CA ASN A 43 -9.76 -6.97 2.24
C ASN A 43 -9.91 -6.44 3.67
N ALA A 44 -9.97 -7.31 4.68
CA ALA A 44 -10.10 -6.89 6.07
C ALA A 44 -8.80 -6.26 6.58
N PHE A 45 -7.65 -6.86 6.23
CA PHE A 45 -6.35 -6.24 6.50
C PHE A 45 -6.15 -4.93 5.74
N ASP A 46 -6.48 -4.88 4.45
CA ASP A 46 -6.36 -3.65 3.64
C ASP A 46 -7.22 -2.51 4.25
N SER A 47 -8.41 -2.83 4.77
CA SER A 47 -9.27 -1.87 5.49
C SER A 47 -8.66 -1.41 6.81
N LEU A 48 -8.05 -2.31 7.60
CA LEU A 48 -7.34 -1.95 8.83
C LEU A 48 -6.15 -1.03 8.55
N ILE A 49 -5.33 -1.36 7.56
CA ILE A 49 -4.20 -0.55 7.09
C ILE A 49 -4.69 0.84 6.69
N THR A 50 -5.76 0.91 5.91
CA THR A 50 -6.37 2.19 5.50
C THR A 50 -6.84 3.00 6.70
N ARG A 51 -7.42 2.36 7.73
CA ARG A 51 -7.86 3.05 8.96
C ARG A 51 -6.67 3.60 9.75
N LEU A 52 -5.62 2.80 9.97
CA LEU A 52 -4.40 3.23 10.66
C LEU A 52 -3.73 4.40 9.96
N CYS A 53 -3.66 4.34 8.62
CA CYS A 53 -3.18 5.43 7.78
C CYS A 53 -4.00 6.72 7.98
N LYS A 54 -5.33 6.65 8.03
CA LYS A 54 -6.18 7.83 8.30
C LYS A 54 -5.89 8.46 9.67
N LEU A 55 -5.52 7.64 10.65
CA LEU A 55 -5.14 8.06 12.00
C LEU A 55 -3.63 8.43 12.11
N GLN A 56 -2.89 8.44 11.00
CA GLN A 56 -1.44 8.71 10.96
C GLN A 56 -0.55 7.68 11.70
N HIS A 57 -1.07 6.50 12.07
CA HIS A 57 -0.27 5.39 12.63
C HIS A 57 0.40 4.58 11.50
N VAL A 58 1.39 5.19 10.86
CA VAL A 58 2.07 4.63 9.68
C VAL A 58 2.88 3.38 10.04
N ASP A 59 3.56 3.38 11.19
CA ASP A 59 4.39 2.26 11.63
C ASP A 59 3.53 1.02 11.95
N ASP A 60 2.38 1.21 12.61
CA ASP A 60 1.44 0.12 12.87
C ASP A 60 0.84 -0.42 11.57
N ALA A 61 0.57 0.44 10.60
CA ALA A 61 0.12 0.00 9.27
C ALA A 61 1.17 -0.89 8.59
N LEU A 62 2.45 -0.54 8.68
CA LEU A 62 3.55 -1.37 8.18
C LEU A 62 3.67 -2.70 8.96
N HIS A 63 3.45 -2.67 10.28
CA HIS A 63 3.44 -3.89 11.10
C HIS A 63 2.32 -4.86 10.67
N VAL A 64 1.13 -4.36 10.33
CA VAL A 64 0.04 -5.19 9.77
C VAL A 64 0.46 -5.82 8.45
N ILE A 65 1.12 -5.08 7.57
CA ILE A 65 1.61 -5.59 6.27
C ILE A 65 2.66 -6.70 6.48
N GLU A 66 3.58 -6.48 7.41
CA GLU A 66 4.57 -7.50 7.76
C GLU A 66 3.90 -8.76 8.32
N TYR A 67 2.91 -8.59 9.20
CA TYR A 67 2.12 -9.70 9.72
C TYR A 67 1.42 -10.48 8.61
N MET A 68 0.78 -9.80 7.64
CA MET A 68 0.16 -10.43 6.47
C MET A 68 1.17 -11.27 5.67
N ALA A 69 2.38 -10.74 5.46
CA ALA A 69 3.43 -11.45 4.73
C ALA A 69 3.98 -12.67 5.49
N ARG A 70 3.96 -12.66 6.82
CA ARG A 70 4.40 -13.81 7.64
C ARG A 70 3.39 -14.96 7.65
N ILE A 71 2.10 -14.67 7.56
CA ILE A 71 1.03 -15.68 7.60
C ILE A 71 0.69 -16.29 6.21
N ASP A 72 1.57 -16.10 5.22
CA ASP A 72 1.39 -16.30 3.76
C ASP A 72 1.03 -17.73 3.29
N ALA A 73 0.85 -18.69 4.20
CA ALA A 73 0.45 -20.05 3.85
C ALA A 73 -0.99 -20.18 3.28
N GLY A 74 -1.71 -19.09 2.98
CA GLY A 74 -3.15 -19.10 2.74
C GLY A 74 -3.75 -18.07 1.79
N GLY A 75 -2.97 -17.40 0.93
CA GLY A 75 -3.55 -16.52 -0.12
C GLY A 75 -3.98 -15.14 0.37
N CYS A 76 -3.33 -14.60 1.39
CA CYS A 76 -3.56 -13.24 1.91
C CYS A 76 -2.30 -12.37 1.77
N ARG A 77 -1.62 -12.52 0.64
CA ARG A 77 -0.35 -11.83 0.37
C ARG A 77 -0.58 -10.33 0.13
N PRO A 78 0.30 -9.46 0.68
CA PRO A 78 0.30 -8.04 0.33
C PRO A 78 0.47 -7.84 -1.18
N SER A 79 -0.19 -6.81 -1.71
CA SER A 79 -0.04 -6.35 -3.11
C SER A 79 0.30 -4.87 -3.13
N ALA A 80 0.67 -4.30 -4.28
CA ALA A 80 0.99 -2.87 -4.39
C ALA A 80 -0.12 -1.98 -3.80
N THR A 81 -1.39 -2.34 -4.04
CA THR A 81 -2.57 -1.66 -3.50
C THR A 81 -2.62 -1.60 -1.97
N THR A 82 -2.07 -2.61 -1.28
CA THR A 82 -1.99 -2.68 0.19
C THR A 82 -1.06 -1.58 0.73
N PHE A 83 -0.05 -1.16 -0.03
CA PHE A 83 0.93 -0.14 0.36
C PHE A 83 0.52 1.29 0.00
N TYR A 84 -0.44 1.49 -0.91
CA TYR A 84 -0.83 2.82 -1.38
C TYR A 84 -1.31 3.77 -0.28
N PRO A 85 -2.06 3.35 0.74
CA PRO A 85 -2.41 4.25 1.85
C PRO A 85 -1.18 4.81 2.57
N VAL A 86 -0.18 3.95 2.83
CA VAL A 86 1.09 4.31 3.48
C VAL A 86 1.90 5.26 2.61
N LEU A 87 2.12 4.89 1.34
CA LEU A 87 2.88 5.69 0.40
C LEU A 87 2.24 7.07 0.19
N ASN A 88 0.91 7.14 0.07
CA ASN A 88 0.20 8.40 -0.12
C ASN A 88 0.41 9.37 1.06
N ILE A 89 0.43 8.87 2.30
CA ILE A 89 0.71 9.70 3.48
C ILE A 89 2.13 10.25 3.43
N LEU A 90 3.12 9.38 3.24
CA LEU A 90 4.53 9.78 3.23
C LEU A 90 4.83 10.78 2.11
N MET A 91 4.23 10.59 0.93
CA MET A 91 4.37 11.51 -0.19
C MET A 91 3.70 12.87 0.08
N ARG A 92 2.52 12.90 0.72
CA ARG A 92 1.87 14.16 1.14
C ARG A 92 2.68 14.89 2.21
N GLN A 93 3.38 14.16 3.07
CA GLN A 93 4.31 14.70 4.05
C GLN A 93 5.67 15.10 3.45
N LYS A 94 5.91 14.80 2.16
CA LYS A 94 7.21 14.97 1.46
C LYS A 94 8.36 14.23 2.15
N ALA A 95 8.05 13.14 2.86
CA ALA A 95 9.02 12.29 3.54
C ALA A 95 9.66 11.31 2.54
N ILE A 96 10.55 11.81 1.68
CA ILE A 96 11.12 11.05 0.56
C ILE A 96 11.92 9.83 1.04
N ASP A 97 12.75 9.99 2.07
CA ASP A 97 13.56 8.89 2.62
C ASP A 97 12.68 7.76 3.16
N HIS A 98 11.64 8.10 3.95
CA HIS A 98 10.67 7.11 4.43
C HIS A 98 9.91 6.44 3.28
N THR A 99 9.53 7.20 2.25
CA THR A 99 8.85 6.66 1.07
C THR A 99 9.75 5.63 0.36
N ARG A 100 11.05 5.93 0.24
CA ARG A 100 12.05 5.01 -0.32
C ARG A 100 12.20 3.74 0.52
N CYS A 101 12.28 3.87 1.85
CA CYS A 101 12.33 2.72 2.75
C CYS A 101 11.11 1.80 2.60
N VAL A 102 9.91 2.37 2.44
CA VAL A 102 8.69 1.57 2.20
C VAL A 102 8.75 0.86 0.86
N VAL A 103 9.27 1.49 -0.19
CA VAL A 103 9.47 0.84 -1.49
C VAL A 103 10.48 -0.29 -1.41
N ASP A 104 11.61 -0.08 -0.73
CA ASP A 104 12.59 -1.14 -0.49
C ASP A 104 11.96 -2.31 0.29
N PHE A 105 11.10 -2.03 1.26
CA PHE A 105 10.32 -3.04 1.97
C PHE A 105 9.31 -3.78 1.06
N MET A 106 8.68 -3.10 0.10
CA MET A 106 7.84 -3.78 -0.91
C MET A 106 8.68 -4.79 -1.72
N PHE A 107 9.89 -4.40 -2.13
CA PHE A 107 10.81 -5.28 -2.86
C PHE A 107 11.22 -6.50 -2.04
N THR A 108 11.50 -6.37 -0.73
CA THR A 108 11.83 -7.54 0.11
C THR A 108 10.68 -8.53 0.24
N LEU A 109 9.43 -8.07 0.08
CA LEU A 109 8.24 -8.91 0.02
C LEU A 109 7.88 -9.39 -1.40
N SER A 110 8.75 -9.15 -2.38
CA SER A 110 8.50 -9.45 -3.81
C SER A 110 7.21 -8.80 -4.33
N VAL A 111 6.92 -7.58 -3.87
CA VAL A 111 5.81 -6.74 -4.35
C VAL A 111 6.40 -5.59 -5.15
N ASN A 112 6.13 -5.57 -6.45
CA ASN A 112 6.56 -4.47 -7.32
C ASN A 112 5.52 -3.36 -7.36
N LEU A 113 5.98 -2.12 -7.49
CA LEU A 113 5.11 -0.99 -7.82
C LEU A 113 4.56 -1.18 -9.23
N ASP A 114 3.26 -0.97 -9.42
CA ASP A 114 2.69 -0.89 -10.76
C ASP A 114 3.00 0.49 -11.40
N LEU A 115 2.54 0.68 -12.64
CA LEU A 115 2.70 1.92 -13.42
C LEU A 115 2.11 3.15 -12.68
N THR A 116 1.10 2.95 -11.84
CA THR A 116 0.48 3.99 -11.00
C THR A 116 1.42 4.39 -9.87
N GLY A 117 2.10 3.42 -9.23
CA GLY A 117 3.11 3.67 -8.20
C GLY A 117 4.30 4.48 -8.74
N HIS A 118 4.79 4.13 -9.93
CA HIS A 118 5.87 4.86 -10.59
C HIS A 118 5.46 6.27 -11.06
N ASN A 119 4.25 6.42 -11.61
CA ASN A 119 3.69 7.74 -11.94
C ASN A 119 3.54 8.63 -10.70
N TYR A 120 3.25 8.05 -9.54
CA TYR A 120 3.17 8.79 -8.28
C TYR A 120 4.55 9.34 -7.85
N PHE A 121 5.62 8.57 -8.04
CA PHE A 121 6.99 9.03 -7.83
C PHE A 121 7.40 10.15 -8.80
N LEU A 122 7.01 10.06 -10.07
CA LEU A 122 7.26 11.13 -11.05
C LEU A 122 6.59 12.46 -10.65
N VAL A 123 5.38 12.41 -10.08
CA VAL A 123 4.69 13.60 -9.56
C VAL A 123 5.35 14.11 -8.26
N ALA A 124 5.74 13.22 -7.34
CA ALA A 124 6.42 13.60 -6.10
C ALA A 124 7.80 14.24 -6.34
N HIS A 125 8.59 13.70 -7.29
CA HIS A 125 9.88 14.27 -7.69
C HIS A 125 9.77 15.64 -8.36
N ARG A 126 8.63 15.94 -9.01
CA ARG A 126 8.40 17.26 -9.60
C ARG A 126 8.34 18.38 -8.54
N TYR A 127 8.11 18.04 -7.27
CA TYR A 127 8.07 18.99 -6.15
C TYR A 127 9.38 19.11 -5.36
N THR A 128 10.35 18.20 -5.54
CA THR A 128 11.66 18.26 -4.86
C THR A 128 12.74 18.96 -5.69
N GLY A 129 12.47 19.27 -6.98
CA GLY A 129 13.43 19.94 -7.85
C GLY A 129 14.66 19.10 -8.21
N ASP A 130 14.68 17.83 -7.81
CA ASP A 130 15.79 16.92 -8.04
C ASP A 130 15.54 16.07 -9.30
N VAL A 131 15.96 16.63 -10.43
CA VAL A 131 15.85 16.05 -11.78
C VAL A 131 16.64 14.75 -11.92
N ALA A 132 17.69 14.54 -11.12
CA ALA A 132 18.56 13.36 -11.21
C ALA A 132 17.88 12.10 -10.65
N ALA A 133 17.15 12.23 -9.54
CA ALA A 133 16.40 11.13 -8.97
C ALA A 133 15.19 10.72 -9.84
N ALA A 134 14.52 11.70 -10.48
CA ALA A 134 13.46 11.44 -11.45
C ALA A 134 13.96 10.65 -12.69
N ALA A 135 15.17 10.96 -13.17
CA ALA A 135 15.81 10.24 -14.27
C ALA A 135 16.16 8.79 -13.88
N GLY A 136 16.53 8.53 -12.62
CA GLY A 136 16.77 7.17 -12.11
C GLY A 136 15.51 6.30 -12.08
N VAL A 137 14.37 6.88 -11.72
CA VAL A 137 13.06 6.18 -11.75
C VAL A 137 12.65 5.88 -13.19
N LEU A 138 12.81 6.83 -14.11
CA LEU A 138 12.56 6.64 -15.55
C LEU A 138 13.40 5.51 -16.14
N LYS A 139 14.69 5.45 -15.77
CA LYS A 139 15.59 4.37 -16.21
C LYS A 139 15.17 3.00 -15.67
N LYS A 140 14.72 2.94 -14.41
CA LYS A 140 14.22 1.69 -13.82
C LYS A 140 12.91 1.21 -14.45
N MET A 141 12.04 2.13 -14.88
CA MET A 141 10.83 1.80 -15.65
C MET A 141 11.16 1.20 -17.03
N GLU A 142 12.23 1.65 -17.68
CA GLU A 142 12.73 1.08 -18.93
C GLU A 142 13.38 -0.31 -18.72
N GLU A 143 14.13 -0.48 -17.63
CA GLU A 143 14.78 -1.75 -17.26
C GLU A 143 13.76 -2.84 -16.85
N ASP A 144 12.67 -2.46 -16.18
CA ASP A 144 11.58 -3.36 -15.78
C ASP A 144 10.63 -3.72 -16.95
N GLY A 145 10.94 -3.28 -18.19
CA GLY A 145 10.16 -3.59 -19.39
C GLY A 145 8.77 -2.93 -19.40
N ILE A 146 8.54 -1.95 -18.52
CA ILE A 146 7.32 -1.14 -18.48
C ILE A 146 7.48 -0.08 -19.57
N GLY A 147 7.38 -0.52 -20.82
CA GLY A 147 7.44 0.33 -22.01
C GLY A 147 6.35 1.39 -21.94
N ALA A 148 6.71 2.58 -21.47
CA ALA A 148 6.60 3.82 -22.22
C ALA A 148 5.49 3.84 -23.29
N CYS A 149 4.22 3.69 -22.91
CA CYS A 149 3.14 4.22 -23.73
C CYS A 149 3.04 5.73 -23.43
N TRP A 150 4.06 6.47 -23.88
CA TRP A 150 4.06 7.93 -23.93
C TRP A 150 3.43 8.45 -25.23
N ASP A 151 2.50 7.70 -25.83
CA ASP A 151 1.71 8.25 -26.92
C ASP A 151 0.42 8.87 -26.36
N ILE A 152 0.55 10.14 -25.96
CA ILE A 152 -0.57 11.02 -25.61
C ILE A 152 -1.39 11.42 -26.85
N ARG A 153 -1.19 10.80 -28.02
CA ARG A 153 -1.91 11.15 -29.26
C ARG A 153 -2.90 10.14 -29.82
N CYS A 154 -3.17 9.00 -29.17
CA CYS A 154 -4.12 8.02 -29.71
C CYS A 154 -5.32 7.73 -28.79
N ARG A 155 -6.05 8.76 -28.35
CA ARG A 155 -7.41 8.55 -27.79
C ARG A 155 -8.39 9.71 -28.02
N PHE A 156 -8.42 10.20 -29.25
CA PHE A 156 -9.63 10.70 -29.89
C PHE A 156 -9.54 10.26 -31.34
N ASP A 157 -10.29 9.21 -31.69
CA ASP A 157 -10.99 9.12 -32.97
C ASP A 157 -11.93 7.90 -32.93
N TYR A 158 -13.19 8.21 -33.26
CA TYR A 158 -14.45 7.43 -33.27
C TYR A 158 -15.10 7.04 -31.93
#